data_AF-A0A377TNX3-F1
#
_entry.id   AF-A0A377TNX3-F1
#
_cell.length_a   1.000
_cell.length_b   1.000
_cell.length_c   1.000
_cell.angle_alpha   90.00
_cell.angle_beta   90.00
_cell.angle_gamma   90.00
#
_symmetry.space_group_name_H-M   'P 1'
#
loop_
_entity.id
_entity.type
_entity.pdbx_description
1 polymer ?
#
loop_
_entity_poly.entity_id
_entity_poly.type
_entity_poly.pdbx_seq_one_letter_code
_entity_poly.pdbx_strand_id
1 'polypeptide(L)'
;MTLESGDRELCLVLVAGLASVKTQHADFPNLGKRMSPFERTPPWSVYVPPQDKVEVTADSDLELAVCSAPGKGSFPARLIRPEDVG
;
A
#
# COMPACT_ATOMS: atom_id res chain seq x y z
N MET A 1 -5.55 -7.22 -8.17
CA MET A 1 -4.13 -7.56 -8.43
C MET A 1 -3.57 -8.29 -7.22
N THR A 2 -2.73 -9.31 -7.40
CA THR A 2 -2.07 -10.02 -6.30
C THR A 2 -0.56 -9.86 -6.43
N LEU A 3 0.13 -9.59 -5.32
CA LEU A 3 1.59 -9.48 -5.24
C LEU A 3 2.12 -10.40 -4.14
N GLU A 4 3.34 -10.88 -4.32
CA GLU A 4 4.08 -11.62 -3.31
C GLU A 4 5.34 -10.84 -2.96
N SER A 5 5.59 -10.65 -1.66
CA SER A 5 6.73 -9.86 -1.20
C SER A 5 8.02 -10.68 -1.16
N GLY A 6 7.94 -12.01 -1.05
CA GLY A 6 9.10 -12.90 -1.08
C GLY A 6 10.10 -12.57 0.05
N ASP A 7 11.38 -12.44 -0.25
CA ASP A 7 12.41 -12.00 0.71
C ASP A 7 12.49 -10.46 0.85
N ARG A 8 11.58 -9.72 0.21
CA ARG A 8 11.55 -8.26 0.17
C ARG A 8 10.38 -7.73 0.98
N GLU A 9 10.50 -6.50 1.46
CA GLU A 9 9.37 -5.72 1.92
C GLU A 9 8.85 -4.83 0.79
N LEU A 10 7.54 -4.54 0.82
CA LEU A 10 6.89 -3.66 -0.15
C LEU A 10 6.29 -2.44 0.56
N CYS A 11 6.31 -1.31 -0.12
CA CYS A 11 5.51 -0.15 0.21
C CYS A 11 4.58 0.15 -0.98
N LEU A 12 3.29 -0.09 -0.78
CA LEU A 12 2.27 0.16 -1.79
C LEU A 12 1.77 1.59 -1.60
N VAL A 13 2.09 2.49 -2.54
CA VAL A 13 1.69 3.90 -2.46
C VAL A 13 0.55 4.14 -3.45
N LEU A 14 -0.59 4.60 -2.93
CA LEU A 14 -1.72 5.02 -3.76
C LEU A 14 -1.39 6.41 -4.33
N VAL A 15 -0.83 6.44 -5.54
CA VAL A 15 -0.44 7.68 -6.21
C VAL A 15 -1.70 8.48 -6.59
N ALA A 16 -2.69 7.79 -7.14
CA ALA A 16 -4.02 8.32 -7.43
C ALA A 16 -5.05 7.19 -7.44
N GLY A 17 -6.29 7.49 -7.04
CA GLY A 17 -7.40 6.52 -7.00
C GLY A 17 -7.66 5.93 -5.62
N LEU A 18 -8.62 5.02 -5.59
CA LEU A 18 -9.12 4.32 -4.40
C LEU A 18 -8.85 2.82 -4.52
N ALA A 19 -8.48 2.21 -3.41
CA ALA A 19 -8.26 0.76 -3.37
C ALA A 19 -8.44 0.18 -1.97
N SER A 20 -8.76 -1.10 -1.94
CA SER A 20 -8.73 -1.93 -0.74
C SER A 20 -7.54 -2.88 -0.81
N VAL A 21 -6.78 -2.98 0.28
CA VAL A 21 -5.54 -3.77 0.36
C VAL A 21 -5.67 -4.82 1.45
N LYS A 22 -5.50 -6.09 1.10
CA LYS A 22 -5.58 -7.22 2.02
C LYS A 22 -4.28 -8.00 2.00
N THR A 23 -3.65 -8.17 3.16
CA THR A 23 -2.48 -9.02 3.36
C THR A 23 -2.91 -10.36 4.00
N GLN A 24 -1.98 -11.28 4.26
CA GLN A 24 -2.33 -12.49 5.02
C GLN A 24 -2.79 -12.20 6.45
N HIS A 25 -2.39 -11.05 7.02
CA HIS A 25 -2.56 -10.77 8.45
C HIS A 25 -3.39 -9.52 8.75
N ALA A 26 -3.72 -8.71 7.75
CA ALA A 26 -4.45 -7.46 7.91
C ALA A 26 -5.29 -7.11 6.68
N ASP A 27 -6.39 -6.39 6.91
CA ASP A 27 -7.32 -5.90 5.89
C ASP A 27 -7.45 -4.38 6.02
N PHE A 28 -7.28 -3.68 4.91
CA PHE A 28 -7.29 -2.21 4.82
C PHE A 28 -8.27 -1.79 3.70
N PRO A 29 -9.57 -1.66 4.01
CA PRO A 29 -10.57 -1.31 3.02
C PRO A 29 -10.62 0.21 2.74
N ASN A 30 -11.08 0.58 1.55
CA ASN A 30 -11.42 1.96 1.16
C ASN A 30 -10.28 2.98 1.38
N LEU A 31 -9.06 2.64 0.96
CA LEU A 31 -7.91 3.54 1.03
C LEU A 31 -7.89 4.52 -0.13
N GLY A 32 -7.21 5.65 0.07
CA GLY A 32 -7.07 6.69 -0.92
C GLY A 32 -7.96 7.89 -0.63
N LYS A 33 -7.67 9.00 -1.32
CA LYS A 33 -8.45 10.24 -1.21
C LYS A 33 -8.29 11.15 -2.44
N ARG A 34 -7.11 11.11 -3.06
CA ARG A 34 -6.78 11.91 -4.24
C ARG A 34 -6.92 11.09 -5.51
N MET A 35 -7.46 11.71 -6.55
CA MET A 35 -7.54 11.18 -7.91
C MET A 35 -6.39 11.67 -8.80
N SER A 36 -5.55 12.57 -8.29
CA SER A 36 -4.34 13.06 -8.94
C SER A 36 -3.24 13.38 -7.92
N PRO A 37 -1.96 13.07 -8.20
CA PRO A 37 -0.85 13.48 -7.34
C PRO A 37 -0.71 15.01 -7.22
N PHE A 38 -1.30 15.78 -8.13
CA PHE A 38 -1.25 17.25 -8.13
C PHE A 38 -2.23 17.91 -7.14
N GLU A 39 -3.09 17.14 -6.46
CA GLU A 39 -4.03 17.65 -5.45
C GLU A 39 -3.35 18.09 -4.14
N ARG A 40 -2.03 17.94 -4.03
CA ARG A 40 -1.20 18.37 -2.87
C ARG A 40 -1.63 17.80 -1.52
N THR A 41 -2.41 16.71 -1.51
CA THR A 41 -2.66 15.91 -0.31
C THR A 41 -1.66 14.74 -0.26
N PRO A 42 -1.06 14.43 0.91
CA PRO A 42 -0.20 13.26 1.05
C PRO A 42 -0.92 11.96 0.64
N PRO A 43 -0.20 10.98 0.07
CA PRO A 43 -0.79 9.71 -0.33
C PRO A 43 -1.13 8.84 0.89
N TRP A 44 -1.96 7.83 0.65
CA TRP A 44 -2.05 6.67 1.52
C TRP A 44 -1.04 5.62 1.06
N SER A 45 -0.43 4.92 2.02
CA SER A 45 0.48 3.82 1.70
C SER A 45 0.28 2.63 2.61
N VAL A 46 0.62 1.42 2.14
CA VAL A 46 0.60 0.20 2.95
C VAL A 46 1.99 -0.42 2.95
N TYR A 47 2.54 -0.61 4.15
CA TYR A 47 3.74 -1.43 4.34
C TYR A 47 3.34 -2.91 4.37
N VAL A 48 4.03 -3.73 3.57
CA VAL A 48 3.88 -5.17 3.51
C VAL A 48 5.21 -5.82 3.87
N PRO A 49 5.27 -6.67 4.90
CA PRO A 49 6.50 -7.34 5.30
C PRO A 49 6.94 -8.39 4.27
N PRO A 50 8.19 -8.88 4.34
CA PRO A 50 8.62 -10.08 3.64
C PRO A 50 7.78 -11.30 3.99
N GLN A 51 7.79 -12.27 3.07
CA GLN A 51 7.08 -13.55 3.15
C GLN A 51 5.56 -13.36 3.28
N ASP A 52 5.04 -12.33 2.62
CA ASP A 52 3.63 -11.97 2.63
C ASP A 52 3.02 -11.99 1.24
N LYS A 53 1.70 -12.18 1.20
CA LYS A 53 0.89 -12.13 0.00
C LYS A 53 -0.14 -11.02 0.17
N VAL A 54 -0.20 -10.11 -0.78
CA VAL A 54 -1.10 -8.97 -0.76
C VAL A 54 -2.01 -8.96 -1.98
N GLU A 55 -3.29 -8.75 -1.73
CA GLU A 55 -4.33 -8.53 -2.72
C GLU A 55 -4.73 -7.06 -2.70
N VAL A 56 -4.70 -6.43 -3.88
CA VAL A 56 -5.12 -5.05 -4.09
C VAL A 56 -6.34 -5.06 -4.99
N THR A 57 -7.47 -4.58 -4.48
CA THR A 57 -8.70 -4.37 -5.23
C THR A 57 -8.82 -2.88 -5.51
N ALA A 58 -8.85 -2.52 -6.80
CA ALA A 58 -9.06 -1.14 -7.20
C ALA A 58 -10.55 -0.81 -7.10
N ASP A 59 -10.89 0.18 -6.28
CA ASP A 59 -12.26 0.67 -6.08
C ASP A 59 -12.58 1.82 -7.06
N SER A 60 -11.57 2.31 -7.78
CA SER A 60 -11.63 3.25 -8.93
C SER A 60 -10.51 2.95 -9.93
N ASP A 61 -10.38 3.77 -10.98
CA ASP A 61 -9.11 3.84 -11.73
C ASP A 61 -7.97 4.13 -10.74
N LEU A 62 -6.95 3.28 -10.74
CA LEU A 62 -5.92 3.24 -9.70
C LEU A 62 -4.53 3.35 -10.32
N GLU A 63 -3.76 4.33 -9.85
CA GLU A 63 -2.32 4.43 -10.06
C GLU A 63 -1.61 4.02 -8.77
N LEU A 64 -0.99 2.84 -8.78
CA LEU A 64 -0.31 2.27 -7.62
C LEU A 64 1.19 2.15 -7.88
N ALA A 65 2.00 2.78 -7.03
CA ALA A 65 3.44 2.55 -7.01
C ALA A 65 3.77 1.40 -6.04
N VAL A 66 4.57 0.44 -6.50
CA VAL A 66 5.04 -0.71 -5.71
C VAL A 66 6.54 -0.53 -5.47
N CYS A 67 6.90 0.06 -4.34
CA CYS A 67 8.29 0.22 -3.93
C CYS A 67 8.75 -1.05 -3.22
N SER A 68 9.97 -1.54 -3.48
CA SER A 68 10.48 -2.76 -2.83
C SER A 68 11.91 -2.61 -2.34
N ALA A 69 12.22 -3.24 -1.21
CA ALA A 69 13.57 -3.33 -0.64
C ALA A 69 13.79 -4.68 0.03
N PRO A 70 15.03 -5.18 0.18
CA PRO A 70 15.30 -6.33 1.05
C PRO A 70 14.82 -6.05 2.49
N GLY A 71 14.07 -6.96 3.10
CA GLY A 71 13.50 -6.76 4.43
C GLY A 71 13.81 -7.92 5.38
N LYS A 72 13.95 -7.62 6.67
CA LYS A 72 14.18 -8.65 7.72
C LYS A 72 12.89 -9.19 8.35
N GLY A 73 11.73 -8.60 8.03
CA GLY A 73 10.44 -9.00 8.61
C GLY A 73 10.25 -8.60 10.08
N SER A 74 10.88 -7.51 10.51
CA SER A 74 10.81 -7.05 11.91
C SER A 74 9.50 -6.32 12.27
N PHE A 75 8.66 -6.01 11.29
CA PHE A 75 7.44 -5.21 11.48
C PHE A 75 6.24 -5.88 10.82
N PRO A 76 5.04 -5.75 11.41
CA PRO A 76 3.81 -6.23 10.79
C PRO A 76 3.39 -5.33 9.63
N ALA A 77 2.53 -5.88 8.77
CA ALA A 77 1.81 -5.09 7.79
C ALA A 77 1.06 -3.94 8.47
N ARG A 78 1.16 -2.73 7.93
CA ARG A 78 0.51 -1.55 8.51
C ARG A 78 0.15 -0.50 7.47
N LEU A 79 -0.88 0.25 7.80
CA LEU A 79 -1.28 1.44 7.06
C LEU A 79 -0.39 2.62 7.46
N ILE A 80 0.03 3.39 6.46
CA ILE A 80 0.71 4.67 6.62
C ILE A 80 -0.27 5.72 6.09
N ARG A 81 -0.87 6.48 7.02
CA ARG A 81 -1.92 7.43 6.69
C ARG A 81 -1.33 8.75 6.24
N PRO A 82 -2.10 9.61 5.55
CA PRO A 82 -1.66 10.95 5.21
C PRO A 82 -1.18 11.76 6.42
N GLU A 83 -1.76 11.54 7.61
CA GLU A 83 -1.35 12.19 8.87
C GLU A 83 0.04 11.76 9.39
N ASP A 84 0.54 10.61 8.94
CA ASP A 84 1.86 10.08 9.30
C ASP A 84 2.96 10.55 8.33
N VAL A 85 2.61 11.34 7.31
CA VAL A 85 3.49 11.79 6.21
C VAL A 85 3.72 13.30 6.32
N GLY A 86 4.98 13.72 6.49
CA GLY A 86 5.40 15.11 6.68
C GLY A 86 6.53 15.56 5.75
#